data_AF-A0A096LSE1-F1
#
_entry.id   AF-A0A096LSE1-F1
#
_cell.length_a   1.000
_cell.length_b   1.000
_cell.length_c   1.000
_cell.angle_alpha   90.00
_cell.angle_beta   90.00
_cell.angle_gamma   90.00
#
_symmetry.space_group_name_H-M   'P 1'
#
loop_
_entity.id
_entity.type
_entity.pdbx_description
1 polymer ?
#
loop_
_entity_poly.entity_id
_entity_poly.type
_entity_poly.pdbx_seq_one_letter_code
_entity_poly.pdbx_strand_id
1 'polypeptide(L)'
;EQSESVRSDPFDVPPAEGNGNVHQRSLSPWSWRSSTVKNRIPSTIWEASCSTRFCSGPKPGQEEEHNWNSVPIHQNILVLTRMEGSRCYNASYLSVAVGCTCVRASTEQN
;
A
#
# COMPACT_ATOMS: atom_id res chain seq x y z
N GLU A 1 -13.88 12.49 -38.61
CA GLU A 1 -12.84 12.38 -37.57
C GLU A 1 -13.05 11.09 -36.81
N GLN A 2 -12.00 10.27 -36.67
CA GLN A 2 -12.08 8.90 -36.14
C GLN A 2 -12.33 8.91 -34.64
N SER A 3 -13.42 8.26 -34.21
CA SER A 3 -13.70 7.93 -32.82
C SER A 3 -12.77 6.80 -32.38
N GLU A 4 -11.76 7.11 -31.58
CA GLU A 4 -10.85 6.14 -31.01
C GLU A 4 -11.55 5.42 -29.85
N SER A 5 -11.85 4.13 -30.05
CA SER A 5 -12.43 3.26 -29.03
C SER A 5 -11.38 2.95 -27.97
N VAL A 6 -11.40 3.65 -26.84
CA VAL A 6 -10.59 3.30 -25.67
C VAL A 6 -11.09 1.96 -25.15
N ARG A 7 -10.33 0.88 -25.39
CA ARG A 7 -10.54 -0.39 -24.69
C ARG A 7 -10.17 -0.16 -23.23
N SER A 8 -11.18 -0.05 -22.37
CA SER A 8 -10.99 -0.12 -20.93
C SER A 8 -10.56 -1.54 -20.58
N ASP A 9 -9.29 -1.71 -20.20
CA ASP A 9 -8.76 -2.97 -19.69
C ASP A 9 -9.45 -3.26 -18.34
N PRO A 10 -10.00 -4.46 -18.08
CA PRO A 10 -10.70 -4.76 -16.82
C PRO A 10 -9.82 -4.69 -15.57
N PHE A 11 -8.50 -4.51 -15.75
CA PHE A 11 -7.49 -4.41 -14.68
C PHE A 11 -7.05 -2.99 -14.36
N ASP A 12 -7.45 -1.98 -15.15
CA ASP A 12 -7.23 -0.58 -14.80
C ASP A 12 -8.28 -0.14 -13.78
N VAL A 13 -8.14 -0.62 -12.54
CA VAL A 13 -8.82 -0.01 -11.40
C VAL A 13 -8.19 1.36 -11.21
N PRO A 14 -8.91 2.47 -11.45
CA PRO A 14 -8.39 3.80 -11.16
C PRO A 14 -7.91 3.81 -9.70
N PRO A 15 -6.75 4.41 -9.38
CA PRO A 15 -6.29 4.47 -8.00
C PRO A 15 -7.38 5.12 -7.16
N ALA A 16 -8.07 4.32 -6.34
CA ALA A 16 -9.30 4.63 -5.59
C ALA A 16 -9.65 6.12 -5.60
N GLU A 17 -10.32 6.58 -6.67
CA GLU A 17 -10.75 7.96 -6.80
C GLU A 17 -11.83 8.21 -5.74
N GLY A 18 -11.45 8.90 -4.67
CA GLY A 18 -12.37 9.23 -3.58
C GLY A 18 -11.74 9.71 -2.29
N ASN A 19 -10.44 9.48 -2.06
CA ASN A 19 -9.75 10.00 -0.85
C ASN A 19 -8.35 10.55 -1.16
N GLY A 20 -8.18 11.10 -2.37
CA GLY A 20 -6.89 11.45 -2.98
C GLY A 20 -6.01 12.29 -2.06
N ASN A 21 -5.03 11.62 -1.44
CA ASN A 21 -4.12 12.04 -0.35
C ASN A 21 -4.39 11.48 1.07
N VAL A 22 -5.16 10.40 1.22
CA VAL A 22 -5.33 9.69 2.50
C VAL A 22 -4.00 9.38 3.19
N HIS A 23 -2.99 9.01 2.42
CA HIS A 23 -1.64 8.72 2.90
C HIS A 23 -0.95 9.94 3.56
N GLN A 24 -1.35 11.16 3.22
CA GLN A 24 -0.83 12.41 3.81
C GLN A 24 -1.70 12.93 4.95
N ARG A 25 -3.02 12.66 4.93
CA ARG A 25 -3.99 13.15 5.93
C ARG A 25 -4.24 12.17 7.08
N SER A 26 -3.71 10.96 6.99
CA SER A 26 -3.77 9.98 8.07
C SER A 26 -3.00 10.48 9.30
N LEU A 27 -3.49 10.14 10.49
CA LEU A 27 -2.73 10.32 11.74
C LEU A 27 -1.46 9.45 11.76
N SER A 28 -1.44 8.38 10.98
CA SER A 28 -0.26 7.56 10.72
C SER A 28 0.09 7.67 9.23
N PRO A 29 0.71 8.78 8.79
CA PRO A 29 0.98 9.04 7.39
C PRO A 29 1.98 8.03 6.80
N TRP A 30 1.91 7.81 5.49
CA TRP A 30 2.83 6.92 4.78
C TRP A 30 3.24 7.46 3.41
N SER A 31 4.41 7.04 2.96
CA SER A 31 4.87 7.22 1.58
C SER A 31 4.74 5.91 0.80
N TRP A 32 4.74 6.01 -0.52
CA TRP A 32 4.66 4.85 -1.41
C TRP A 32 6.05 4.48 -1.94
N ARG A 33 6.36 3.19 -1.90
CA ARG A 33 7.57 2.61 -2.49
C ARG A 33 7.18 1.61 -3.57
N SER A 34 7.61 1.83 -4.81
CA SER A 34 7.37 0.90 -5.91
C SER A 34 8.47 -0.15 -6.01
N SER A 35 8.10 -1.39 -6.29
CA SER A 35 9.00 -2.46 -6.74
C SER A 35 8.53 -3.04 -8.07
N THR A 36 9.44 -3.19 -9.04
CA THR A 36 9.10 -3.70 -10.38
C THR A 36 9.84 -5.00 -10.65
N VAL A 37 9.10 -6.06 -10.99
CA VAL A 37 9.63 -7.37 -11.36
C VAL A 37 9.14 -7.74 -12.75
N LYS A 38 10.06 -7.84 -13.72
CA LYS A 38 9.76 -7.98 -15.16
C LYS A 38 8.84 -9.16 -15.51
N ASN A 39 9.03 -10.29 -14.85
CA ASN A 39 8.33 -11.54 -15.18
C ASN A 39 7.12 -11.81 -14.25
N ARG A 40 6.63 -10.80 -13.53
CA ARG A 40 5.52 -10.91 -12.58
C ARG A 40 4.31 -10.09 -13.04
N ILE A 41 3.11 -10.55 -12.71
CA ILE A 41 1.84 -9.81 -12.86
C ILE A 41 1.20 -9.66 -11.47
N PRO A 42 0.85 -8.43 -11.04
CA PRO A 42 1.30 -7.16 -11.61
C PRO A 42 2.83 -7.01 -11.51
N SER A 43 3.43 -6.36 -12.49
CA SER A 43 4.89 -6.19 -12.57
C SER A 43 5.37 -5.21 -11.51
N THR A 44 4.71 -4.06 -11.43
CA THR A 44 4.94 -3.02 -10.42
C THR A 44 3.96 -3.18 -9.26
N ILE A 45 4.49 -3.18 -8.04
CA ILE A 45 3.73 -3.20 -6.79
C ILE A 45 4.13 -2.00 -5.96
N TRP A 46 3.15 -1.30 -5.41
CA TRP A 46 3.36 -0.18 -4.49
C TRP A 46 3.12 -0.65 -3.06
N GLU A 47 4.11 -0.45 -2.20
CA GLU A 47 4.02 -0.72 -0.76
C GLU A 47 4.01 0.59 0.02
N ALA A 48 3.16 0.65 1.04
CA ALA A 48 3.14 1.72 2.02
C ALA A 48 4.34 1.61 2.98
N SER A 49 5.00 2.74 3.23
CA SER A 49 6.04 2.89 4.24
C SER A 49 5.63 3.99 5.21
N CYS A 50 5.39 3.64 6.49
CA CYS A 50 4.99 4.62 7.49
C CYS A 50 6.05 5.71 7.62
N SER A 51 5.64 6.97 7.49
CA SER A 51 6.55 8.12 7.48
C SER A 51 7.05 8.47 8.88
N THR A 52 6.28 8.10 9.91
CA THR A 52 6.59 8.32 11.32
C THR A 52 6.48 6.99 12.09
N ARG A 53 7.21 6.87 13.20
CA ARG A 53 7.06 5.73 14.14
C ARG A 53 5.84 5.89 15.03
N PHE A 54 5.53 7.13 15.39
CA PHE A 54 4.42 7.52 16.25
C PHE A 54 3.31 8.16 15.43
N CYS A 55 2.07 8.08 15.90
CA CYS A 55 0.97 8.78 15.25
C CYS A 55 1.02 10.28 15.57
N SER A 56 0.64 11.10 14.60
CA SER A 56 0.37 12.51 14.83
C SER A 56 -0.88 12.66 15.69
N GLY A 57 -0.82 13.52 16.70
CA GLY A 57 -1.99 13.89 17.49
C GLY A 57 -3.01 14.69 16.66
N PRO A 58 -4.29 14.71 17.06
CA PRO A 58 -5.32 15.53 16.40
C PRO A 58 -5.04 17.03 16.51
N LYS A 59 -4.17 17.45 17.43
CA LYS A 59 -3.67 18.82 17.56
C LYS A 59 -2.15 18.82 17.32
N PRO A 60 -1.64 19.72 16.46
CA PRO A 60 -0.19 19.88 16.29
C PRO A 60 0.44 20.28 17.63
N GLY A 61 1.52 19.59 18.03
CA GLY A 61 2.31 19.95 19.22
C GLY A 61 1.82 19.39 20.56
N GLN A 62 0.89 18.43 20.57
CA GLN A 62 0.47 17.73 21.79
C GLN A 62 1.26 16.43 21.96
N GLU A 63 1.96 16.28 23.09
CA GLU A 63 2.92 15.19 23.40
C GLU A 63 2.28 13.80 23.60
N GLU A 64 1.00 13.62 23.25
CA GLU A 64 0.34 12.31 23.27
C GLU A 64 0.86 11.35 22.18
N GLU A 65 1.76 11.82 21.31
CA GLU A 65 2.38 11.05 20.21
C GLU A 65 3.01 9.73 20.68
N HIS A 66 3.56 9.66 21.90
CA HIS A 66 4.24 8.45 22.39
C HIS A 66 3.31 7.33 22.85
N ASN A 67 2.01 7.59 23.00
CA ASN A 67 1.03 6.57 23.38
C ASN A 67 0.52 5.77 22.18
N TRP A 68 0.90 6.13 20.96
CA TRP A 68 0.36 5.55 19.74
C TRP A 68 1.42 5.31 18.68
N ASN A 69 1.45 4.11 18.13
CA ASN A 69 2.40 3.70 17.10
C ASN A 69 1.74 3.65 15.73
N SER A 70 2.47 4.16 14.74
CA SER A 70 2.15 3.98 13.33
C SER A 70 2.66 2.61 12.88
N VAL A 71 1.74 1.73 12.48
CA VAL A 71 2.07 0.37 12.04
C VAL A 71 1.52 0.08 10.64
N PRO A 72 2.27 -0.62 9.78
CA PRO A 72 1.81 -0.97 8.44
C PRO A 72 0.71 -2.05 8.48
N ILE A 73 -0.34 -1.86 7.68
CA ILE A 73 -1.37 -2.87 7.42
C ILE A 73 -0.94 -3.69 6.21
N HIS A 74 -0.90 -5.01 6.37
CA HIS A 74 -0.52 -5.93 5.31
C HIS A 74 -1.74 -6.61 4.70
N GLN A 75 -1.72 -6.80 3.38
CA GLN A 75 -2.70 -7.56 2.62
C GLN A 75 -1.97 -8.57 1.73
N ASN A 76 -2.45 -9.81 1.71
CA ASN A 76 -1.98 -10.80 0.75
C ASN A 76 -2.64 -10.56 -0.61
N ILE A 77 -1.82 -10.40 -1.65
CA ILE A 77 -2.27 -10.28 -3.04
C ILE A 77 -1.76 -11.45 -3.86
N LEU A 78 -2.55 -11.88 -4.83
CA LEU A 78 -2.15 -12.91 -5.78
C LEU A 78 -1.18 -12.30 -6.81
N VAL A 79 -0.03 -12.95 -6.99
CA VAL A 79 0.94 -12.61 -8.04
C VAL A 79 1.18 -13.80 -8.94
N LEU A 80 1.32 -13.55 -10.23
CA LEU A 80 1.63 -14.56 -11.23
C LEU A 80 3.04 -14.34 -11.74
N THR A 81 3.92 -15.34 -11.65
CA THR A 81 5.30 -15.26 -12.15
C THR A 81 5.47 -16.18 -13.34
N ARG A 82 5.87 -15.62 -14.49
CA ARG A 82 6.11 -16.39 -15.72
C ARG A 82 7.31 -17.32 -15.50
N MET A 83 7.13 -18.60 -15.81
CA MET A 83 8.20 -19.59 -15.75
C MET A 83 9.11 -19.44 -16.98
N GLU A 84 10.43 -19.46 -16.76
CA GLU A 84 11.41 -19.33 -17.84
C GLU A 84 11.23 -20.39 -18.93
N GLY A 85 11.38 -19.99 -20.19
CA GLY A 85 11.24 -20.89 -21.34
C GLY A 85 9.83 -21.39 -21.63
N SER A 86 8.80 -20.96 -20.89
CA SER A 86 7.42 -21.43 -21.08
C SER A 86 6.40 -20.28 -21.23
N ARG A 87 5.16 -20.65 -21.56
CA ARG A 87 3.98 -19.76 -21.50
C ARG A 87 3.17 -19.95 -20.21
N CYS A 88 3.72 -20.68 -19.24
CA CYS A 88 3.06 -21.01 -17.98
C CYS A 88 3.42 -19.99 -16.88
N TYR A 89 2.52 -19.87 -15.91
CA TYR A 89 2.68 -19.00 -14.75
C TYR A 89 2.59 -19.81 -13.46
N ASN A 90 3.43 -19.46 -12.50
CA ASN A 90 3.27 -19.90 -11.12
C ASN A 90 2.48 -18.84 -10.34
N ALA A 91 1.48 -19.29 -9.58
CA ALA A 91 0.63 -18.44 -8.75
C ALA A 91 1.10 -18.50 -7.29
N SER A 92 1.37 -17.35 -6.68
CA SER A 92 1.73 -17.25 -5.27
C SER A 92 1.10 -16.03 -4.62
N TYR A 93 1.07 -16.00 -3.28
CA TYR A 93 0.63 -14.83 -2.52
C TYR A 93 1.83 -14.01 -2.06
N LEU A 94 1.73 -12.70 -2.20
CA LEU A 94 2.69 -11.72 -1.69
C LEU A 94 2.01 -10.86 -0.63
N SER A 95 2.62 -10.75 0.56
CA SER A 95 2.20 -9.84 1.61
C SER A 95 2.69 -8.43 1.27
N VAL A 96 1.77 -7.48 1.09
CA VAL A 96 2.03 -6.10 0.67
C VAL A 96 1.47 -5.15 1.71
N ALA A 97 2.28 -4.19 2.16
CA ALA A 97 1.79 -3.10 3.00
C ALA A 97 0.91 -2.16 2.17
N VAL A 98 -0.37 -2.02 2.51
CA VAL A 98 -1.36 -1.22 1.75
C VAL A 98 -1.63 0.15 2.36
N GLY A 99 -1.17 0.37 3.59
CA GLY A 99 -1.30 1.63 4.31
C GLY A 99 -0.70 1.53 5.69
N CYS A 100 -0.79 2.60 6.47
CA CYS A 100 -0.44 2.59 7.88
C CYS A 100 -1.66 2.97 8.72
N THR A 101 -1.75 2.37 9.90
CA THR A 101 -2.77 2.68 10.90
C THR A 101 -2.14 3.06 12.22
N CYS A 102 -2.91 3.78 13.02
CA CYS A 102 -2.54 4.15 14.36
C CYS A 102 -3.06 3.12 15.36
N VAL A 103 -2.19 2.61 16.23
CA VAL A 103 -2.55 1.65 17.29
C VAL A 103 -2.02 2.13 18.63
N ARG A 104 -2.70 1.77 19.72
CA ARG A 104 -2.23 2.10 21.07
C ARG A 104 -0.89 1.39 21.29
N ALA A 105 0.10 2.10 21.81
CA ALA A 105 1.38 1.52 22.17
C ALA A 105 1.13 0.40 23.21
N SER A 106 1.69 -0.78 22.95
CA SER A 106 1.76 -1.82 23.96
C SER A 106 2.77 -1.36 25.01
N THR A 107 2.30 -0.69 26.05
CA THR A 107 3.00 -0.80 27.33
C THR A 107 2.93 -2.27 27.69
N GLU A 108 4.06 -2.97 27.84
CA GLU A 108 4.05 -4.19 28.65
C GLU A 108 3.46 -3.79 30.00
N GLN A 109 2.18 -4.09 30.22
CA GLN A 109 1.62 -4.18 31.54
C GLN A 109 2.14 -5.48 32.12
N ASN A 110 3.31 -5.39 32.72
CA ASN A 110 3.76 -6.33 33.74
C ASN A 110 3.74 -5.59 35.07
#